data_AF-A0A8C4TFZ6-F1
#
_entry.id   AF-A0A8C4TFZ6-F1
#
_cell.length_a   1.000
_cell.length_b   1.000
_cell.length_c   1.000
_cell.angle_alpha   90.00
_cell.angle_beta   90.00
_cell.angle_gamma   90.00
#
_symmetry.space_group_name_H-M   'P 1'
#
loop_
_entity.id
_entity.type
_entity.pdbx_description
1 polymer ?
#
loop_
_entity_poly.entity_id
_entity_poly.type
_entity_poly.pdbx_seq_one_letter_code
_entity_poly.pdbx_strand_id
1 'polypeptide(L)'
;MLPLKSFPNYFSSIQYFILLFVYFYSLLGMRVNNVYDIDNKTYLIRLQKPEFKAVLLIESGVRIHTTEFEWPKNLMPSGFAMKCRKHLKTRRLVSVDQLGVDRIVDFQFGSDEAAYHLIVELYDRNCKFKMLSFLSNSLALLTIPVILG
;
A
#
# COMPACT_ATOMS: atom_id res chain seq x y z
N MET A 1 0.64 5.51 -25.02
CA MET A 1 0.38 5.06 -23.64
C MET A 1 1.34 5.82 -22.75
N LEU A 2 0.88 6.83 -22.01
CA LEU A 2 1.78 7.73 -21.28
C LEU A 2 2.36 7.02 -20.05
N PRO A 3 3.68 7.11 -19.80
CA PRO A 3 4.26 6.56 -18.59
C PRO A 3 3.71 7.36 -17.41
N LEU A 4 3.11 6.66 -16.44
CA LEU A 4 2.53 7.29 -15.27
C LEU A 4 3.66 7.79 -14.38
N LYS A 5 3.88 9.11 -14.48
CA LYS A 5 4.81 9.91 -13.68
C LYS A 5 4.46 9.71 -12.21
N SER A 6 5.46 9.28 -11.45
CA SER A 6 5.52 9.39 -9.99
C SER A 6 4.81 10.64 -9.45
N PHE A 7 4.07 10.52 -8.34
CA PHE A 7 3.44 11.67 -7.71
C PHE A 7 4.48 12.61 -7.10
N PRO A 8 4.63 13.86 -7.59
CA PRO A 8 5.50 14.85 -6.99
C PRO A 8 4.94 15.34 -5.63
N ASN A 9 5.83 15.69 -4.71
CA ASN A 9 5.52 16.11 -3.33
C ASN A 9 4.70 17.42 -3.19
N TYR A 10 4.28 18.06 -4.29
CA TYR A 10 3.59 19.36 -4.31
C TYR A 10 2.06 19.27 -4.43
N PHE A 11 1.48 18.07 -4.52
CA PHE A 11 0.02 17.92 -4.59
C PHE A 11 -0.66 18.20 -3.25
N SER A 12 -1.74 18.98 -3.27
CA SER A 12 -2.63 19.13 -2.11
C SER A 12 -3.26 17.78 -1.73
N SER A 13 -3.64 17.61 -0.46
CA SER A 13 -4.24 16.37 0.06
C SER A 13 -5.52 15.96 -0.69
N ILE A 14 -6.32 16.93 -1.16
CA ILE A 14 -7.54 16.68 -1.94
C ILE A 14 -7.22 16.16 -3.36
N GLN A 15 -6.20 16.71 -4.02
CA GLN A 15 -5.78 16.22 -5.34
C GLN A 15 -5.19 14.81 -5.25
N TYR A 16 -4.51 14.51 -4.14
CA TYR A 16 -4.03 13.17 -3.85
C TYR A 16 -5.20 12.19 -3.70
N PHE A 17 -6.25 12.55 -2.96
CA PHE A 17 -7.44 11.70 -2.75
C PHE A 17 -8.11 11.27 -4.06
N ILE A 18 -8.50 12.25 -4.89
CA ILE A 18 -9.24 11.98 -6.14
C ILE A 18 -8.42 11.08 -7.05
N LEU A 19 -7.12 11.33 -7.11
CA LEU A 19 -6.24 10.63 -8.02
C LEU A 19 -5.89 9.23 -7.48
N LEU A 20 -5.69 9.08 -6.17
CA LEU A 20 -5.56 7.80 -5.47
C LEU A 20 -6.76 6.89 -5.78
N PHE A 21 -7.97 7.42 -5.59
CA PHE A 21 -9.21 6.68 -5.80
C PHE A 21 -9.34 6.22 -7.25
N VAL A 22 -9.21 7.13 -8.22
CA VAL A 22 -9.31 6.79 -9.66
C VAL A 22 -8.25 5.77 -10.08
N TYR A 23 -7.03 5.92 -9.56
CA TYR A 23 -5.90 5.13 -10.00
C TYR A 23 -5.90 3.71 -9.42
N PHE A 24 -6.19 3.57 -8.13
CA PHE A 24 -6.19 2.27 -7.45
C PHE A 24 -7.52 1.53 -7.53
N TYR A 25 -8.59 2.15 -8.02
CA TYR A 25 -9.86 1.46 -8.32
C TYR A 25 -9.64 0.23 -9.22
N SER A 26 -8.73 0.32 -10.18
CA SER A 26 -8.37 -0.78 -11.08
C SER A 26 -7.73 -1.99 -10.38
N LEU A 27 -7.13 -1.78 -9.21
CA LEU A 27 -6.46 -2.80 -8.41
C LEU A 27 -7.41 -3.53 -7.45
N LEU A 28 -8.58 -2.96 -7.17
CA LEU A 28 -9.58 -3.57 -6.30
C LEU A 28 -9.99 -4.95 -6.84
N GLY A 29 -10.12 -5.90 -5.93
CA GLY A 29 -10.43 -7.28 -6.25
C GLY A 29 -9.24 -8.13 -6.72
N MET A 30 -8.08 -7.54 -6.99
CA MET A 30 -6.87 -8.32 -7.30
C MET A 30 -6.30 -8.98 -6.04
N ARG A 31 -5.69 -10.16 -6.19
CA ARG A 31 -5.05 -10.90 -5.11
C ARG A 31 -3.56 -10.63 -5.07
N VAL A 32 -2.98 -10.54 -3.88
CA VAL A 32 -1.53 -10.45 -3.71
C VAL A 32 -0.89 -11.77 -4.13
N ASN A 33 -0.07 -11.73 -5.17
CA ASN A 33 0.77 -12.84 -5.58
C ASN A 33 2.02 -12.91 -4.70
N ASN A 34 2.74 -11.79 -4.56
CA ASN A 34 3.95 -11.73 -3.76
C ASN A 34 4.29 -10.28 -3.37
N VAL A 35 5.13 -10.11 -2.36
CA VAL A 35 5.65 -8.81 -1.91
C VAL A 35 7.17 -8.85 -1.98
N TYR A 36 7.81 -7.79 -2.45
CA TYR A 36 9.27 -7.65 -2.49
C TYR A 36 9.69 -6.32 -1.88
N ASP A 37 10.93 -6.24 -1.46
CA ASP A 37 11.62 -5.02 -1.07
C ASP A 37 12.80 -4.79 -2.02
N ILE A 38 13.00 -3.53 -2.36
CA ILE A 38 14.17 -3.04 -3.09
C ILE A 38 15.19 -2.52 -2.07
N ASP A 39 14.70 -1.78 -1.08
CA ASP A 39 15.46 -1.24 0.04
C ASP A 39 14.55 -1.11 1.28
N ASN A 40 15.03 -0.43 2.32
CA ASN A 40 14.30 -0.29 3.58
C ASN A 40 13.03 0.59 3.49
N LYS A 41 12.86 1.34 2.40
CA LYS A 41 11.78 2.30 2.16
C LYS A 41 10.96 2.00 0.90
N THR A 42 11.37 1.05 0.08
CA THR A 42 10.74 0.79 -1.22
C THR A 42 10.29 -0.66 -1.33
N TYR A 43 8.98 -0.85 -1.52
CA TYR A 43 8.32 -2.14 -1.59
C TYR A 43 7.53 -2.30 -2.89
N LEU A 44 7.45 -3.53 -3.37
CA LEU A 44 6.67 -3.92 -4.53
C LEU A 44 5.62 -4.96 -4.11
N ILE A 45 4.35 -4.69 -4.36
CA ILE A 45 3.27 -5.65 -4.17
C ILE A 45 2.80 -6.11 -5.54
N ARG A 46 3.06 -7.37 -5.87
CA ARG A 46 2.53 -7.99 -7.10
C ARG A 46 1.10 -8.42 -6.84
N LEU A 47 0.19 -7.87 -7.63
CA LEU A 47 -1.24 -8.15 -7.62
C LEU A 47 -1.61 -8.92 -8.90
N GLN A 48 -2.60 -9.81 -8.79
CA GLN A 48 -3.11 -10.56 -9.94
C GLN A 48 -4.59 -10.89 -9.82
N LYS A 49 -5.26 -10.92 -10.97
CA LYS A 49 -6.53 -11.61 -11.25
C LYS A 49 -6.31 -12.46 -12.53
N PRO A 50 -7.19 -13.41 -12.89
CA PRO A 50 -6.90 -14.40 -13.92
C PRO A 50 -6.23 -13.87 -15.20
N GLU A 51 -6.69 -12.72 -15.69
CA GLU A 51 -6.19 -12.12 -16.95
C GLU A 51 -5.32 -10.88 -16.76
N PHE A 52 -5.18 -10.36 -15.54
CA PHE A 52 -4.51 -9.08 -15.31
C PHE A 52 -3.50 -9.18 -14.16
N LYS A 53 -2.33 -8.60 -14.39
CA LYS A 53 -1.26 -8.48 -13.39
C LYS A 53 -0.94 -7.00 -13.23
N ALA A 54 -0.66 -6.59 -12.00
CA ALA A 54 -0.21 -5.25 -11.68
C ALA A 54 0.90 -5.33 -10.63
N VAL A 55 1.83 -4.37 -10.67
CA VAL A 55 2.85 -4.23 -9.63
C VAL A 55 2.66 -2.86 -9.00
N LEU A 56 2.26 -2.84 -7.74
CA LEU A 56 2.16 -1.63 -6.94
C LEU A 56 3.54 -1.34 -6.34
N LEU A 57 4.16 -0.24 -6.73
CA LEU A 57 5.36 0.30 -6.11
C LEU A 57 4.98 1.28 -5.03
N ILE A 58 5.57 1.09 -3.86
CA ILE A 58 5.34 1.92 -2.67
C ILE A 58 6.70 2.37 -2.16
N GLU A 59 6.95 3.67 -2.22
CA GLU A 59 8.16 4.31 -1.73
C GLU A 59 7.78 5.27 -0.60
N SER A 60 8.20 4.90 0.62
CA SER A 60 7.85 5.60 1.85
C SER A 60 8.23 7.07 1.77
N GLY A 61 7.27 7.96 2.01
CA GLY A 61 7.52 9.41 2.03
C GLY A 61 7.66 10.05 0.66
N VAL A 62 7.51 9.29 -0.42
CA VAL A 62 7.71 9.79 -1.78
C VAL A 62 6.50 9.53 -2.66
N ARG A 63 6.16 8.26 -2.94
CA ARG A 63 5.17 7.94 -3.96
C ARG A 63 4.59 6.54 -3.82
N ILE A 64 3.39 6.37 -4.34
CA ILE A 64 2.73 5.09 -4.54
C ILE A 64 2.19 5.07 -5.97
N HIS A 65 2.49 4.07 -6.79
CA HIS A 65 1.95 3.97 -8.15
C HIS A 65 2.11 2.55 -8.72
N THR A 66 1.46 2.25 -9.84
CA THR A 66 1.67 0.99 -10.55
C THR A 66 2.82 1.13 -11.54
N THR A 67 3.64 0.09 -11.66
CA THR A 67 4.82 0.06 -12.53
C THR A 67 4.81 -1.18 -13.43
N GLU A 68 5.23 -1.00 -14.67
CA GLU A 68 5.55 -2.10 -15.59
C GLU A 68 7.06 -2.38 -15.64
N PHE A 69 7.88 -1.47 -15.10
CA PHE A 69 9.33 -1.64 -15.02
C PHE A 69 9.73 -2.82 -14.14
N GLU A 70 10.78 -3.51 -14.55
CA GLU A 70 11.46 -4.48 -13.71
C GLU A 70 12.42 -3.76 -12.77
N TRP A 71 12.21 -3.96 -11.48
CA TRP A 71 13.01 -3.38 -10.42
C TRP A 71 13.98 -4.41 -9.84
N PRO A 72 15.20 -3.99 -9.42
CA PRO A 72 16.11 -4.86 -8.68
C PRO A 72 15.47 -5.24 -7.35
N LYS A 73 15.41 -6.54 -7.04
CA LYS A 73 14.78 -7.08 -5.83
C LYS A 73 15.87 -7.58 -4.91
N ASN A 74 15.73 -7.36 -3.60
CA ASN A 74 16.64 -7.99 -2.64
C ASN A 74 16.51 -9.52 -2.70
N LEU A 75 17.66 -10.21 -2.73
CA LEU A 75 17.71 -11.67 -2.66
C LEU A 75 17.17 -12.16 -1.31
N MET A 76 17.52 -11.44 -0.24
CA MET A 76 17.03 -11.71 1.11
C MET A 76 15.99 -10.64 1.47
N PRO A 77 14.70 -11.02 1.61
CA PRO A 77 13.65 -10.06 1.88
C PRO A 77 13.78 -9.45 3.28
N SER A 78 13.43 -8.17 3.41
CA SER A 78 13.38 -7.51 4.73
C SER A 78 12.37 -8.18 5.66
N GLY A 79 12.55 -7.99 6.98
CA GLY A 79 11.61 -8.52 7.98
C GLY A 79 10.17 -8.04 7.77
N PHE A 80 10.00 -6.79 7.32
CA PHE A 80 8.70 -6.26 6.95
C PHE A 80 8.13 -6.94 5.70
N ALA A 81 8.93 -7.09 4.63
CA ALA A 81 8.51 -7.80 3.42
C ALA A 81 8.09 -9.25 3.74
N MET A 82 8.83 -9.93 4.61
CA MET A 82 8.48 -11.28 5.08
C MET A 82 7.16 -11.30 5.86
N LYS A 83 6.92 -10.31 6.73
CA LYS A 83 5.65 -10.14 7.44
C LYS A 83 4.51 -9.97 6.43
N CYS A 84 4.66 -9.08 5.45
CA CYS A 84 3.67 -8.87 4.39
C CYS A 84 3.44 -10.14 3.56
N ARG A 85 4.49 -10.90 3.20
CA ARG A 85 4.33 -12.19 2.51
C ARG A 85 3.52 -13.19 3.33
N LYS A 86 3.79 -13.30 4.63
CA LYS A 86 3.08 -14.22 5.53
C LYS A 86 1.59 -13.89 5.65
N HIS A 87 1.26 -12.60 5.66
CA HIS A 87 -0.10 -12.16 5.98
C HIS A 87 -0.93 -11.76 4.77
N LEU A 88 -0.34 -11.17 3.73
CA LEU A 88 -1.09 -10.61 2.59
C LEU A 88 -1.16 -11.56 1.41
N LYS A 89 -0.21 -12.51 1.26
CA LYS A 89 -0.19 -13.41 0.10
C LYS A 89 -1.52 -14.15 -0.04
N THR A 90 -1.99 -14.24 -1.28
CA THR A 90 -3.31 -14.74 -1.74
C THR A 90 -4.53 -13.93 -1.29
N ARG A 91 -4.39 -12.96 -0.38
CA ARG A 91 -5.51 -12.10 0.02
C ARG A 91 -5.87 -11.12 -1.08
N ARG A 92 -7.17 -10.82 -1.15
CA ARG A 92 -7.77 -9.90 -2.10
C ARG A 92 -7.68 -8.48 -1.56
N LEU A 93 -7.25 -7.51 -2.37
CA LEU A 93 -7.39 -6.10 -2.06
C LEU A 93 -8.88 -5.74 -2.12
N VAL A 94 -9.44 -5.32 -0.99
CA VAL A 94 -10.87 -5.05 -0.82
C VAL A 94 -11.18 -3.56 -0.87
N SER A 95 -10.36 -2.74 -0.22
CA SER A 95 -10.51 -1.29 -0.26
C SER A 95 -9.15 -0.58 -0.26
N VAL A 96 -9.17 0.66 -0.74
CA VAL A 96 -8.05 1.61 -0.68
C VAL A 96 -8.63 2.95 -0.27
N ASP A 97 -8.38 3.34 0.96
CA ASP A 97 -9.01 4.50 1.59
C ASP A 97 -7.95 5.49 2.08
N GLN A 98 -8.26 6.78 1.99
CA GLN A 98 -7.44 7.79 2.66
C GLN A 98 -7.93 7.95 4.10
N LEU A 99 -6.98 7.93 5.04
CA LEU A 99 -7.29 8.18 6.44
C LEU A 99 -7.20 9.68 6.76
N GLY A 100 -8.35 10.29 7.04
CA GLY A 100 -8.45 11.70 7.40
C GLY A 100 -8.08 12.65 6.24
N VAL A 101 -7.49 13.81 6.57
CA VAL A 101 -7.01 14.82 5.60
C VAL A 101 -5.53 14.67 5.26
N ASP A 102 -4.90 13.66 5.86
CA ASP A 102 -3.47 13.44 5.86
C ASP A 102 -3.02 12.58 4.68
N ARG A 103 -1.71 12.58 4.37
CA ARG A 103 -1.13 11.77 3.29
C ARG A 103 -0.92 10.31 3.75
N ILE A 104 -2.00 9.69 4.23
CA ILE A 104 -2.02 8.33 4.76
C ILE A 104 -3.04 7.51 3.97
N VAL A 105 -2.59 6.36 3.46
CA VAL A 105 -3.40 5.44 2.68
C VAL A 105 -3.50 4.11 3.40
N ASP A 106 -4.73 3.63 3.55
CA ASP A 106 -5.05 2.30 4.06
C ASP A 106 -5.40 1.35 2.91
N PHE A 107 -4.61 0.30 2.74
CA PHE A 107 -4.93 -0.81 1.85
C PHE A 107 -5.46 -1.99 2.65
N GLN A 108 -6.74 -2.30 2.49
CA GLN A 108 -7.37 -3.45 3.14
C GLN A 108 -7.25 -4.71 2.30
N PHE A 109 -6.67 -5.77 2.86
CA PHE A 109 -6.55 -7.09 2.27
C PHE A 109 -7.35 -8.14 3.04
N GLY A 110 -8.31 -8.78 2.36
CA GLY A 110 -9.27 -9.67 3.00
C GLY A 110 -10.44 -8.93 3.66
N SER A 111 -11.38 -9.67 4.23
CA SER A 111 -12.56 -9.15 4.91
C SER A 111 -12.73 -9.77 6.29
N ASP A 112 -13.64 -9.20 7.08
CA ASP A 112 -14.12 -9.75 8.36
C ASP A 112 -12.98 -9.99 9.37
N GLU A 113 -12.97 -11.15 10.02
CA GLU A 113 -11.97 -11.51 11.04
C GLU A 113 -10.56 -11.72 10.49
N ALA A 114 -10.41 -11.75 9.17
CA ALA A 114 -9.14 -11.98 8.49
C ALA A 114 -8.72 -10.78 7.62
N ALA A 115 -9.14 -9.56 8.00
CA ALA A 115 -8.73 -8.32 7.36
C ALA A 115 -7.34 -7.86 7.84
N TYR A 116 -6.46 -7.60 6.87
CA TYR A 116 -5.14 -7.02 7.11
C TYR A 116 -5.06 -5.67 6.44
N HIS A 117 -4.64 -4.66 7.20
CA HIS A 117 -4.53 -3.29 6.74
C HIS A 117 -3.06 -2.91 6.62
N LEU A 118 -2.68 -2.48 5.42
CA LEU A 118 -1.35 -1.94 5.16
C LEU A 118 -1.47 -0.41 5.12
N ILE A 119 -1.00 0.22 6.19
CA ILE A 119 -1.01 1.67 6.33
C ILE A 119 0.29 2.23 5.77
N VAL A 120 0.15 3.09 4.77
CA VAL A 120 1.25 3.79 4.12
C VAL A 120 1.15 5.27 4.41
N GLU A 121 2.15 5.77 5.12
CA GLU A 121 2.34 7.21 5.35
C GLU A 121 3.25 7.76 4.25
N LEU A 122 2.98 8.99 3.78
CA LEU A 122 3.74 9.65 2.72
C LEU A 122 4.27 11.03 3.18
N TYR A 123 5.02 11.05 4.27
CA TYR A 123 5.69 12.23 4.82
C TYR A 123 7.20 12.24 4.58
N ASP A 124 7.78 13.42 4.30
CA ASP A 124 9.21 13.56 3.95
C ASP A 124 10.19 13.24 5.10
N ARG A 125 9.78 13.32 6.38
CA ARG A 125 10.74 13.39 7.51
C ARG A 125 10.86 12.20 8.45
N ASN A 126 9.97 11.19 8.44
CA ASN A 126 10.14 9.98 9.28
C ASN A 126 9.14 8.87 8.87
N CYS A 127 9.15 8.52 7.58
CA CYS A 127 8.10 7.71 7.00
C CYS A 127 8.21 6.22 7.37
N LYS A 128 7.23 5.71 8.12
CA LYS A 128 7.17 4.32 8.61
C LYS A 128 6.10 3.53 7.85
N PHE A 129 6.45 2.32 7.38
CA PHE A 129 5.42 1.36 6.95
C PHE A 129 4.88 0.61 8.15
N LYS A 130 3.56 0.53 8.25
CA LYS A 130 2.92 -0.23 9.32
C LYS A 130 1.90 -1.18 8.74
N MET A 131 2.11 -2.47 8.99
CA MET A 131 1.09 -3.48 8.74
C MET A 131 0.37 -3.77 10.04
N LEU A 132 -0.92 -3.46 10.05
CA LEU A 132 -1.85 -3.74 11.14
C LEU A 132 -2.69 -4.97 10.75
N SER A 133 -2.76 -5.96 11.63
CA SER A 133 -3.70 -7.08 11.50
C SER A 133 -4.88 -6.79 12.40
N PHE A 134 -6.10 -6.72 11.85
CA PHE A 134 -7.29 -6.65 12.68
C PHE A 134 -7.82 -8.08 12.86
N LEU A 135 -7.84 -8.55 14.10
CA LEU A 135 -8.82 -9.55 14.50
C LEU A 135 -10.10 -8.73 14.67
N SER A 136 -11.12 -9.05 13.87
CA SER A 136 -12.41 -8.36 13.77
C SER A 136 -12.78 -7.52 14.98
N ASN A 137 -12.64 -6.19 14.87
CA ASN A 137 -13.59 -5.24 15.42
C ASN A 137 -13.28 -3.84 14.85
N SER A 138 -14.26 -3.32 14.13
CA SER A 138 -14.31 -2.08 13.34
C SER A 138 -14.01 -0.78 14.10
N LEU A 139 -13.56 -0.83 15.36
CA LEU A 139 -13.37 0.33 16.22
C LEU A 139 -11.92 0.81 16.33
N ALA A 140 -10.93 0.02 15.89
CA ALA A 140 -9.52 0.37 16.09
C ALA A 140 -8.91 1.32 15.04
N LEU A 141 -9.65 1.70 13.99
CA LEU A 141 -9.24 2.79 13.08
C LEU A 141 -9.49 4.18 13.70
N LEU A 142 -10.53 4.32 14.54
CA LEU A 142 -10.81 5.57 15.28
C LEU A 142 -9.90 5.75 16.52
N THR A 143 -9.14 4.72 16.88
CA THR A 143 -8.18 4.76 17.99
C THR A 143 -6.74 4.57 17.52
N ILE A 144 -6.41 4.95 16.28
CA ILE A 144 -5.02 5.32 16.00
C ILE A 144 -4.91 6.74 16.54
N PRO A 145 -4.51 6.98 17.81
CA PRO A 145 -3.97 8.29 18.10
C PRO A 145 -2.85 8.46 17.10
N VAL A 146 -2.84 9.59 16.42
CA VAL A 146 -1.66 10.14 15.79
C VAL A 146 -0.52 9.85 16.78
N ILE A 147 0.30 8.82 16.51
CA ILE A 147 1.50 8.57 17.28
C ILE A 147 2.49 9.59 16.74
N LEU A 148 2.25 10.84 17.15
CA LEU A 148 3.25 11.89 17.25
C LEU A 148 4.25 11.38 18.28
N GLY A 149 5.36 10.86 17.75
CA GLY A 149 6.53 10.34 18.41
C GLY A 149 7.60 10.04 17.37
#